data_AF-A0AAW4YDT6-F1
#
_entry.id   AF-A0AAW4YDT6-F1
#
_cell.length_a   1.000
_cell.length_b   1.000
_cell.length_c   1.000
_cell.angle_alpha   90.00
_cell.angle_beta   90.00
_cell.angle_gamma   90.00
#
_symmetry.space_group_name_H-M   'P 1'
#
loop_
_entity.id
_entity.type
_entity.pdbx_description
1 polymer ?
#
loop_
_entity_poly.entity_id
_entity_poly.type
_entity_poly.pdbx_seq_one_letter_code
_entity_poly.pdbx_strand_id
1 'polypeptide(L)'
;LEQLPGYINNNDTPSNLINFHNFEEKLRYFLIEDYNQKEHSTIHTTPISRWNSNHFFPNMPSSLEQLDLLLLEIPKSRKVHSDGIHFQGFRYSNTNLEAYVGEYVL
;
A
#
# COMPACT_ATOMS: atom_id res chain seq x y z
N LEU A 1 5.30 35.48 7.12
CA LEU A 1 5.40 34.10 6.61
C LEU A 1 6.07 33.17 7.63
N GLU A 2 7.02 33.65 8.44
CA GLU A 2 7.72 32.86 9.46
C GLU A 2 6.88 32.43 10.69
N GLN A 3 5.65 32.93 10.83
CA GLN A 3 4.79 32.67 12.00
C GLN A 3 3.71 31.61 11.75
N LEU A 4 3.74 30.92 10.61
CA LEU A 4 2.77 29.88 10.29
C LEU A 4 3.22 28.52 10.85
N PRO A 5 2.31 27.73 11.46
CA PRO A 5 2.61 26.36 11.83
C PRO A 5 2.98 25.55 10.58
N GLY A 6 4.18 24.98 10.55
CA GLY A 6 4.75 24.28 9.40
C GLY A 6 5.80 25.05 8.59
N TYR A 7 6.18 26.26 9.01
CA TYR A 7 7.31 26.98 8.42
C TYR A 7 8.64 26.32 8.81
N ILE A 8 9.40 25.83 7.83
CA ILE A 8 10.75 25.27 8.00
C ILE A 8 11.75 26.31 7.49
N ASN A 9 12.65 26.78 8.36
CA ASN A 9 13.70 27.72 7.97
C ASN A 9 14.83 26.95 7.24
N ASN A 10 15.38 27.52 6.17
CA ASN A 10 16.44 26.90 5.37
C ASN A 10 17.75 26.63 6.14
N ASN A 11 17.90 27.18 7.35
CA ASN A 11 19.06 26.96 8.23
C ASN A 11 18.87 25.81 9.24
N ASP A 12 17.68 25.22 9.32
CA ASP A 12 17.45 24.04 10.15
C ASP A 12 17.95 22.80 9.40
N THR A 13 19.16 22.36 9.72
CA THR A 13 19.60 21.02 9.35
C THR A 13 18.61 20.03 9.98
N PRO A 14 17.96 19.14 9.19
CA PRO A 14 16.98 18.21 9.73
C PRO A 14 17.72 17.17 10.57
N SER A 15 17.90 17.48 11.85
CA SER A 15 18.67 16.70 12.82
C SER A 15 17.95 15.43 13.27
N ASN A 16 16.74 15.18 12.75
CA ASN A 16 15.91 14.06 13.16
C ASN A 16 15.09 13.51 11.97
N LEU A 17 15.76 13.21 10.87
CA LEU A 17 15.13 12.50 9.75
C LEU A 17 14.73 11.10 10.21
N ILE A 18 13.43 10.86 10.25
CA ILE A 18 12.89 9.52 10.46
C ILE A 18 13.07 8.73 9.16
N ASN A 19 13.56 7.49 9.27
CA ASN A 19 13.58 6.60 8.11
C ASN A 19 12.17 6.11 7.77
N PHE A 20 11.97 5.61 6.56
CA PHE A 20 10.65 5.18 6.08
C PHE A 20 10.02 4.09 6.97
N HIS A 21 10.81 3.13 7.43
CA HIS A 21 10.33 2.05 8.30
C HIS A 21 9.80 2.58 9.64
N ASN A 22 10.56 3.45 10.30
CA ASN A 22 10.14 4.06 11.56
C ASN A 22 8.89 4.94 11.37
N PHE A 23 8.76 5.61 10.23
CA PHE A 23 7.56 6.37 9.89
C PHE A 23 6.35 5.43 9.72
N GLU A 24 6.51 4.33 8.99
CA GLU A 24 5.47 3.32 8.79
C GLU A 24 4.98 2.73 10.12
N GLU A 25 5.91 2.36 11.01
CA GLU A 25 5.59 1.85 12.35
C GLU A 25 4.80 2.86 13.18
N LYS A 26 5.23 4.13 13.19
CA LYS A 26 4.51 5.20 13.91
C LYS A 26 3.15 5.50 13.31
N LEU A 27 3.04 5.50 11.99
CA LEU A 27 1.78 5.71 11.30
C LEU A 27 0.79 4.58 11.61
N ARG A 28 1.25 3.33 11.57
CA ARG A 28 0.44 2.16 11.91
C ARG A 28 -0.04 2.23 13.36
N TYR A 29 0.86 2.52 14.30
CA TYR A 29 0.51 2.69 15.70
C TYR A 29 -0.54 3.79 15.89
N PHE A 30 -0.30 4.97 15.31
CA PHE A 30 -1.22 6.10 15.38
C PHE A 30 -2.61 5.74 14.85
N LEU A 31 -2.70 5.05 13.71
CA LEU A 31 -3.99 4.67 13.13
C LEU A 31 -4.76 3.71 14.04
N ILE A 32 -4.10 2.67 14.55
CA ILE A 32 -4.76 1.58 15.28
C ILE A 32 -5.05 1.96 16.74
N GLU A 33 -4.06 2.49 17.44
CA GLU A 33 -4.10 2.69 18.89
C GLU A 33 -4.64 4.08 19.26
N ASP A 34 -4.37 5.11 18.45
CA ASP A 34 -4.78 6.47 18.79
C ASP A 34 -6.04 6.89 18.01
N TYR A 35 -5.94 7.02 16.69
CA TYR A 35 -7.00 7.59 15.84
C TYR A 35 -8.30 6.77 15.93
N ASN A 36 -8.21 5.45 15.75
CA ASN A 36 -9.38 4.59 15.75
C ASN A 36 -10.07 4.49 17.11
N GLN A 37 -9.32 4.69 18.21
CA GLN A 37 -9.84 4.60 19.59
C GLN A 37 -10.31 5.96 20.13
N LYS A 38 -9.88 7.07 19.55
CA LYS A 38 -10.22 8.41 20.03
C LYS A 38 -11.63 8.81 19.58
N GLU A 39 -12.41 9.35 20.52
CA GLU A 39 -13.71 9.94 20.18
C GLU A 39 -13.53 11.14 19.25
N HIS A 40 -14.20 11.10 18.11
CA HIS A 40 -14.08 12.14 17.11
C HIS A 40 -15.25 13.11 17.21
N SER A 41 -14.95 14.41 17.30
CA SER A 41 -15.90 15.48 17.65
C SER A 41 -17.12 15.58 16.74
N THR A 42 -16.99 15.25 15.45
CA THR A 42 -18.11 15.26 14.49
C THR A 42 -19.02 14.03 14.59
N ILE A 43 -18.46 12.87 14.96
CA ILE A 43 -19.21 11.60 14.95
C ILE A 43 -19.70 11.22 16.35
N HIS A 44 -19.16 11.86 17.41
CA HIS A 44 -19.49 11.63 18.82
C HIS A 44 -19.34 10.17 19.25
N THR A 45 -18.45 9.45 18.57
CA THR A 45 -18.09 8.05 18.83
C THR A 45 -16.64 7.84 18.39
N THR A 46 -16.06 6.70 18.75
CA THR A 46 -14.78 6.25 18.20
C THR A 46 -14.97 5.78 16.75
N PRO A 47 -14.02 6.04 15.82
CA PRO A 47 -14.07 5.52 14.46
C PRO A 47 -14.24 3.99 14.42
N ILE A 48 -13.54 3.26 15.31
CA ILE A 48 -13.65 1.80 15.38
C ILE A 48 -15.06 1.31 15.72
N SER A 49 -15.73 1.95 16.69
CA SER A 49 -17.11 1.63 17.05
C SER A 49 -18.06 1.91 15.88
N ARG A 50 -17.86 3.03 15.18
CA ARG A 50 -18.68 3.40 14.03
C ARG A 50 -18.53 2.41 12.86
N TRP A 51 -17.31 2.03 12.52
CA TRP A 51 -17.05 1.09 11.42
C TRP A 51 -17.47 -0.35 11.75
N ASN A 52 -17.37 -0.77 13.02
CA ASN A 52 -17.84 -2.08 13.45
C ASN A 52 -19.37 -2.14 13.66
N SER A 53 -20.06 -1.01 13.62
CA SER A 53 -21.52 -1.02 13.65
C SER A 53 -22.07 -1.67 12.36
N ASN A 54 -23.22 -2.34 12.45
CA ASN A 54 -23.89 -3.07 11.34
C ASN A 54 -24.27 -2.21 10.11
N HIS A 55 -23.80 -0.97 10.02
CA HIS A 55 -24.07 -0.04 8.94
C HIS A 55 -22.98 -0.05 7.85
N PHE A 56 -21.89 -0.80 8.05
CA PHE A 56 -20.82 -0.94 7.07
C PHE A 56 -20.64 -2.40 6.66
N PHE A 57 -21.02 -2.72 5.42
CA PHE A 57 -20.76 -4.01 4.81
C PHE A 57 -19.55 -3.86 3.88
N PRO A 58 -18.45 -4.61 4.09
CA PRO A 58 -17.36 -4.60 3.13
C PRO A 58 -17.89 -5.13 1.79
N ASN A 59 -17.68 -4.37 0.73
CA ASN A 59 -17.93 -4.84 -0.63
C ASN A 59 -16.88 -5.90 -0.96
N MET A 60 -17.23 -7.16 -0.70
CA MET A 60 -16.39 -8.27 -1.10
C MET A 60 -16.42 -8.40 -2.63
N PRO A 61 -15.25 -8.59 -3.27
CA PRO A 61 -15.23 -8.89 -4.69
C PRO A 61 -16.02 -10.19 -4.93
N SER A 62 -16.74 -10.25 -6.05
CA SER A 62 -17.55 -11.44 -6.38
C SER A 62 -16.69 -12.64 -6.80
N SER A 63 -15.41 -12.41 -7.10
CA SER A 63 -14.44 -13.46 -7.45
C SER A 63 -13.00 -13.03 -7.17
N LEU A 64 -12.07 -13.98 -7.18
CA LEU A 64 -10.65 -13.72 -6.93
C LEU A 64 -10.05 -12.84 -8.05
N GLU A 65 -10.47 -13.05 -9.28
CA GLU A 65 -9.98 -12.37 -10.48
C GLU A 65 -10.25 -10.86 -10.45
N GLN A 66 -11.24 -10.40 -9.67
CA GLN A 66 -11.46 -8.96 -9.48
C GLN A 66 -10.36 -8.29 -8.66
N LEU A 67 -9.62 -9.05 -7.84
CA LEU A 67 -8.45 -8.52 -7.14
C LEU A 67 -7.30 -8.24 -8.10
N ASP A 68 -7.22 -8.98 -9.22
CA ASP A 68 -6.17 -8.77 -10.22
C ASP A 68 -6.28 -7.37 -10.85
N LEU A 69 -7.49 -6.81 -10.95
CA LEU A 69 -7.73 -5.44 -11.42
C LEU A 69 -7.16 -4.36 -10.49
N LEU A 70 -6.88 -4.69 -9.22
CA LEU A 70 -6.26 -3.78 -8.25
C LEU A 70 -4.74 -3.85 -8.29
N LEU A 71 -4.17 -4.84 -8.98
CA LEU A 71 -2.73 -4.96 -9.16
C LEU A 71 -2.24 -3.90 -10.15
N LEU A 72 -1.01 -3.45 -9.91
CA LEU A 72 -0.38 -2.51 -10.82
C LEU A 72 -0.04 -3.22 -12.14
N GLU A 73 -0.79 -2.93 -13.20
CA GLU A 73 -0.46 -3.37 -14.54
C GLU A 73 0.75 -2.59 -15.07
N ILE A 74 1.78 -3.31 -15.50
CA ILE A 74 2.96 -2.72 -16.14
C ILE A 74 2.90 -3.10 -17.62
N PRO A 75 2.58 -2.16 -18.53
CA PRO A 75 2.37 -2.45 -19.94
C PRO A 75 3.70 -2.62 -20.68
N LYS A 76 4.52 -3.59 -20.26
CA LYS A 76 5.80 -3.89 -20.88
C LYS A 76 5.98 -5.39 -20.95
N SER A 77 5.91 -5.93 -22.15
CA SER A 77 6.09 -7.36 -22.38
C SER A 77 7.45 -7.87 -21.91
N ARG A 78 7.50 -9.15 -21.54
CA ARG A 78 8.71 -9.85 -21.10
C ARG A 78 8.82 -11.16 -21.84
N LYS A 79 10.05 -11.51 -22.21
CA LYS A 79 10.34 -12.81 -22.78
C LYS A 79 10.30 -13.87 -21.68
N VAL A 80 9.64 -14.99 -21.95
CA VAL A 80 9.66 -16.16 -21.07
C VAL A 80 10.95 -16.93 -21.32
N HIS A 81 11.73 -17.14 -20.27
CA HIS A 81 12.93 -17.96 -20.29
C HIS A 81 12.61 -19.36 -19.77
N SER A 82 13.51 -20.33 -20.00
CA SER A 82 13.33 -21.70 -19.52
C SER A 82 13.23 -21.81 -17.99
N ASP A 83 13.72 -20.81 -17.27
CA ASP A 83 13.69 -20.72 -15.81
C ASP A 83 12.64 -19.72 -15.28
N GLY A 84 11.81 -19.16 -16.18
CA GLY A 84 10.68 -18.28 -15.87
C GLY A 84 10.81 -16.86 -16.46
N ILE A 85 10.16 -15.90 -15.81
CA ILE A 85 10.16 -14.48 -16.20
C ILE A 85 11.01 -13.68 -15.22
N HIS A 86 11.84 -12.78 -15.75
CA HIS A 86 12.67 -11.90 -14.95
C HIS A 86 12.05 -10.50 -14.85
N PHE A 87 11.85 -10.01 -13.63
CA PHE A 87 11.29 -8.69 -13.38
C PHE A 87 11.87 -8.06 -12.11
N GLN A 88 12.36 -6.82 -12.22
CA GLN A 88 12.96 -6.03 -11.10
C GLN A 88 14.00 -6.80 -10.25
N GLY A 89 14.80 -7.65 -10.88
CA GLY A 89 15.82 -8.45 -10.18
C GLY A 89 15.28 -9.72 -9.51
N PHE A 90 13.98 -9.99 -9.62
CA PHE A 90 13.35 -11.24 -9.19
C PHE A 90 13.10 -12.17 -10.38
N ARG A 91 13.04 -13.47 -10.09
CA ARG A 91 12.71 -14.53 -11.04
C ARG A 91 11.39 -15.18 -10.62
N TYR A 92 10.44 -15.19 -11.55
CA TYR A 92 9.10 -15.74 -11.36
C TYR A 92 8.95 -16.99 -12.22
N SER A 93 8.81 -18.16 -11.60
CA SER A 93 8.68 -19.45 -12.28
C SER A 93 7.32 -20.08 -12.00
N ASN A 94 6.68 -20.60 -13.04
CA ASN A 94 5.44 -21.37 -12.96
C ASN A 94 5.45 -22.42 -14.10
N THR A 95 4.97 -23.64 -13.84
CA THR A 95 4.92 -24.72 -14.84
C THR A 95 4.08 -24.35 -16.06
N ASN A 96 3.07 -23.50 -15.90
CA ASN A 96 2.24 -23.00 -17.00
C ASN A 96 3.04 -22.16 -18.02
N LEU A 97 4.21 -21.63 -17.64
CA LEU A 97 5.08 -20.86 -18.54
C LEU A 97 5.95 -21.74 -19.44
N GLU A 98 6.09 -23.04 -19.16
CA GLU A 98 6.94 -23.95 -19.94
C GLU A 98 6.51 -24.01 -21.41
N ALA A 99 5.21 -23.95 -21.68
CA ALA A 99 4.66 -23.94 -23.03
C ALA A 99 4.95 -22.63 -23.81
N TYR A 100 5.38 -21.57 -23.12
CA TYR A 100 5.60 -20.24 -23.68
C TYR A 100 7.08 -19.84 -23.74
N VAL A 101 8.01 -20.76 -23.49
CA VAL A 101 9.44 -20.46 -23.51
C VAL A 101 9.86 -19.91 -24.88
N GLY A 102 10.41 -18.70 -24.87
CA GLY A 102 10.78 -17.96 -26.08
C GLY A 102 9.79 -16.88 -26.50
N GLU A 103 8.53 -16.96 -26.04
CA GLU A 103 7.46 -16.00 -26.35
C GLU A 103 7.50 -14.77 -25.44
N TYR A 104 6.83 -13.69 -25.87
CA TYR A 104 6.65 -12.48 -25.08
C TYR A 104 5.26 -12.46 -24.46
N VAL A 105 5.20 -12.36 -23.14
CA VAL A 105 3.96 -12.22 -22.37
C VAL A 105 3.84 -10.81 -21.79
N LEU A 106 2.61 -10.33 -21.67
CA LEU A 106 2.26 -9.05 -21.04
C LEU A 106 1.95 -9.26 -19.56
#